data_AF-A0A9C8FW74-F1
#
_entry.id   AF-A0A9C8FW74-F1
#
_cell.length_a   1.000
_cell.length_b   1.000
_cell.length_c   1.000
_cell.angle_alpha   90.00
_cell.angle_beta   90.00
_cell.angle_gamma   90.00
#
_symmetry.space_group_name_H-M   'P 1'
#
loop_
_entity.id
_entity.type
_entity.pdbx_description
1 polymer ?
#
loop_
_entity_poly.entity_id
_entity_poly.type
_entity_poly.pdbx_seq_one_letter_code
_entity_poly.pdbx_strand_id
1 'polypeptide(L)'
;MVCNRLTEMRDQGTSNQVYTGIDTDWTSFAEDPTKNGYRLPSAEEWEYSARYLGTTAPSTGGNLDTDRVFEAENYSGAEALTAGYYWMPGDYASAAYTYWNDLDDLDSNGVPDNKDASDLVAVYNKYVNDFDASMNPMFGVKGTTDTSPVKSLNGNALGLYDMSGNAGQWSSTQSEGESTFSHVLGGDWFNTCYTLQVGYVE
;
A
#
# COMPACT_ATOMS: atom_id res chain seq x y z
N MET A 1 -6.51 -10.44 -19.80
CA MET A 1 -5.83 -9.85 -18.63
C MET A 1 -4.45 -9.31 -18.99
N VAL A 2 -4.05 -8.15 -18.47
CA VAL A 2 -2.72 -7.53 -18.72
C VAL A 2 -1.58 -8.51 -18.44
N CYS A 3 -1.68 -9.30 -17.36
CA CYS A 3 -0.69 -10.30 -16.98
C CYS A 3 -0.51 -11.41 -18.04
N ASN A 4 -1.58 -11.92 -18.64
CA ASN A 4 -1.47 -12.89 -19.74
C ASN A 4 -0.84 -12.26 -20.98
N ARG A 5 -1.20 -11.02 -21.31
CA ARG A 5 -0.60 -10.30 -22.44
C ARG A 5 0.91 -10.08 -22.24
N LEU A 6 1.34 -9.71 -21.02
CA LEU A 6 2.76 -9.63 -20.68
C LEU A 6 3.47 -10.99 -20.80
N THR A 7 2.77 -12.07 -20.43
CA THR A 7 3.28 -13.44 -20.55
C THR A 7 3.51 -13.80 -22.01
N GLU A 8 2.51 -13.60 -22.87
CA GLU A 8 2.59 -13.81 -24.32
C GLU A 8 3.71 -12.98 -24.95
N MET A 9 3.88 -11.72 -24.54
CA MET A 9 4.98 -10.87 -25.03
C MET A 9 6.36 -11.40 -24.63
N ARG A 10 6.48 -12.03 -23.45
CA ARG A 10 7.74 -12.56 -22.93
C ARG A 10 8.14 -13.87 -23.59
N ASP A 11 7.21 -14.82 -23.71
CA ASP A 11 7.51 -16.19 -24.14
C ASP A 11 6.94 -16.57 -25.52
N GLN A 12 6.28 -15.64 -26.21
CA GLN A 12 5.68 -15.82 -27.54
C GLN A 12 4.64 -16.96 -27.60
N GLY A 13 4.08 -17.35 -26.45
CA GLY A 13 3.18 -18.50 -26.38
C GLY A 13 2.07 -18.36 -25.33
N THR A 14 1.18 -19.35 -25.31
CA THR A 14 0.06 -19.43 -24.37
C THR A 14 0.31 -20.40 -23.23
N SER A 15 1.46 -21.10 -23.22
CA SER A 15 1.74 -22.21 -22.30
C SER A 15 1.84 -21.78 -20.84
N ASN A 16 2.27 -20.54 -20.58
CA ASN A 16 2.45 -19.99 -19.23
C ASN A 16 1.40 -18.95 -18.83
N GLN A 17 0.35 -18.72 -19.62
CA GLN A 17 -0.72 -17.82 -19.22
C GLN A 17 -1.31 -18.29 -17.89
N VAL A 18 -1.28 -17.43 -16.89
CA VAL A 18 -1.72 -17.76 -15.52
C VAL A 18 -3.24 -17.74 -15.42
N TYR A 19 -3.89 -16.82 -16.12
CA TYR A 19 -5.33 -16.63 -15.99
C TYR A 19 -6.11 -17.30 -17.11
N THR A 20 -7.23 -17.92 -16.75
CA THR A 20 -8.18 -18.52 -17.68
C THR A 20 -9.61 -18.04 -17.38
N GLY A 21 -10.54 -18.31 -18.29
CA GLY A 21 -11.96 -17.97 -18.08
C GLY A 21 -12.24 -16.47 -17.96
N ILE A 22 -11.38 -15.62 -18.54
CA ILE A 22 -11.56 -14.16 -18.52
C ILE A 22 -12.78 -13.82 -19.39
N ASP A 23 -13.85 -13.38 -18.75
CA ASP A 23 -15.05 -12.90 -19.44
C ASP A 23 -14.87 -11.47 -19.97
N THR A 24 -15.73 -11.04 -20.90
CA THR A 24 -15.68 -9.71 -21.54
C THR A 24 -15.83 -8.55 -20.56
N ASP A 25 -16.48 -8.81 -19.43
CA ASP A 25 -16.82 -7.81 -18.44
C ASP A 25 -15.81 -7.78 -17.28
N TRP A 26 -14.77 -8.60 -17.34
CA TRP A 26 -13.65 -8.64 -16.39
C TRP A 26 -14.04 -8.95 -14.93
N THR A 27 -15.24 -9.47 -14.73
CA THR A 27 -15.80 -9.82 -13.41
C THR A 27 -15.45 -11.23 -12.95
N SER A 28 -14.92 -12.08 -13.84
CA SER A 28 -14.53 -13.44 -13.49
C SER A 28 -13.23 -13.85 -14.19
N PHE A 29 -12.35 -14.49 -13.43
CA PHE A 29 -11.12 -15.12 -13.90
C PHE A 29 -10.74 -16.25 -12.95
N ALA A 30 -10.01 -17.24 -13.45
CA ALA A 30 -9.42 -18.31 -12.65
C ALA A 30 -7.90 -18.29 -12.77
N GLU A 31 -7.22 -18.24 -11.64
CA GLU A 31 -5.75 -18.33 -11.56
C GLU A 31 -5.32 -19.81 -11.57
N ASP A 32 -4.33 -20.15 -12.41
CA ASP A 32 -3.65 -21.45 -12.42
C ASP A 32 -2.27 -21.30 -11.75
N PRO A 33 -2.12 -21.72 -10.47
CA PRO A 33 -0.88 -21.56 -9.72
C PRO A 33 0.26 -22.45 -10.23
N THR A 34 0.00 -23.36 -11.18
CA THR A 34 1.04 -24.20 -11.79
C THR A 34 1.81 -23.50 -12.92
N LYS A 35 1.37 -22.30 -13.30
CA LYS A 35 1.93 -21.51 -14.40
C LYS A 35 2.99 -20.54 -13.91
N ASN A 36 4.04 -20.36 -14.71
CA ASN A 36 5.15 -19.44 -14.43
C ASN A 36 5.06 -18.11 -15.22
N GLY A 37 3.84 -17.71 -15.59
CA GLY A 37 3.58 -16.42 -16.24
C GLY A 37 3.53 -15.27 -15.24
N TYR A 38 3.18 -14.08 -15.73
CA TYR A 38 2.87 -12.96 -14.84
C TYR A 38 1.49 -13.15 -14.21
N ARG A 39 1.35 -12.69 -12.97
CA ARG A 39 0.08 -12.63 -12.24
C ARG A 39 -0.05 -11.34 -11.45
N LEU A 40 -1.27 -11.03 -11.00
CA LEU A 40 -1.47 -10.04 -9.94
C LEU A 40 -0.94 -10.63 -8.62
N PRO A 41 -0.39 -9.79 -7.73
CA PRO A 41 -0.10 -10.21 -6.36
C PRO A 41 -1.41 -10.52 -5.62
N SER A 42 -1.35 -11.39 -4.62
CA SER A 42 -2.41 -11.44 -3.60
C SER A 42 -2.36 -10.18 -2.73
N ALA A 43 -3.44 -9.87 -2.02
CA ALA A 43 -3.45 -8.75 -1.08
C ALA A 43 -2.40 -8.90 0.03
N GLU A 44 -2.18 -10.13 0.50
CA GLU A 44 -1.17 -10.43 1.51
C GLU A 44 0.26 -10.24 0.96
N GLU A 45 0.57 -10.71 -0.25
CA GLU A 45 1.88 -10.51 -0.88
C GLU A 45 2.17 -9.03 -1.09
N TRP A 46 1.15 -8.27 -1.46
CA TRP A 46 1.23 -6.83 -1.62
C TRP A 46 1.51 -6.13 -0.29
N GLU A 47 0.77 -6.47 0.76
CA GLU A 47 0.93 -5.86 2.09
C GLU A 47 2.30 -6.17 2.69
N TYR A 48 2.79 -7.41 2.58
CA TYR A 48 4.17 -7.73 3.00
C TYR A 48 5.20 -6.90 2.24
N SER A 49 5.03 -6.78 0.92
CA SER A 49 5.94 -5.98 0.10
C SER A 49 5.90 -4.50 0.50
N ALA A 50 4.73 -3.98 0.87
CA ALA A 50 4.54 -2.60 1.31
C ALA A 50 5.12 -2.33 2.71
N ARG A 51 5.05 -3.32 3.61
CA ARG A 51 5.46 -3.20 5.01
C ARG A 51 6.92 -3.50 5.29
N TYR A 52 7.62 -4.20 4.41
CA TYR A 52 8.98 -4.67 4.67
C TYR A 52 9.96 -3.52 4.98
N LEU A 53 10.71 -3.64 6.09
CA LEU A 53 11.73 -2.66 6.50
C LEU A 53 13.17 -3.20 6.44
N GLY A 54 13.35 -4.53 6.38
CA GLY A 54 14.67 -5.15 6.37
C GLY A 54 14.98 -5.96 7.63
N THR A 55 16.25 -6.33 7.77
CA THR A 55 16.78 -7.09 8.93
C THR A 55 17.44 -6.21 9.98
N THR A 56 17.48 -4.90 9.75
CA THR A 56 18.04 -3.91 10.67
C THR A 56 16.93 -2.97 11.09
N ALA A 57 16.93 -2.56 12.36
CA ALA A 57 15.93 -1.61 12.85
C ALA A 57 16.01 -0.31 12.02
N PRO A 58 14.86 0.25 11.57
CA PRO A 58 14.82 1.58 10.98
C PRO A 58 15.41 2.64 11.90
N SER A 59 15.89 3.71 11.27
CA SER A 59 16.31 4.95 11.92
C SER A 59 15.86 6.13 11.04
N THR A 60 14.55 6.33 10.99
CA THR A 60 13.88 7.38 10.21
C THR A 60 13.84 8.72 10.93
N GLY A 61 14.01 8.72 12.26
CA GLY A 61 13.84 9.90 13.10
C GLY A 61 12.38 10.20 13.46
N GLY A 62 11.43 9.34 13.09
CA GLY A 62 10.01 9.44 13.44
C GLY A 62 9.50 8.24 14.25
N ASN A 63 8.19 8.19 14.49
CA ASN A 63 7.56 7.16 15.32
C ASN A 63 7.80 5.73 14.82
N LEU A 64 8.09 5.53 13.52
CA LEU A 64 8.44 4.21 13.01
C LEU A 64 9.64 3.57 13.74
N ASP A 65 10.58 4.37 14.23
CA ASP A 65 11.76 3.90 14.96
C ASP A 65 11.41 3.21 16.27
N THR A 66 10.24 3.52 16.85
CA THR A 66 9.71 2.85 18.04
C THR A 66 8.61 1.87 17.70
N ASP A 67 7.72 2.21 16.78
CA ASP A 67 6.47 1.49 16.50
C ASP A 67 6.65 0.26 15.61
N ARG A 68 7.79 0.14 14.91
CA ARG A 68 8.13 -1.02 14.09
C ARG A 68 7.78 -2.34 14.79
N VAL A 69 7.21 -3.26 14.02
CA VAL A 69 6.97 -4.62 14.49
C VAL A 69 8.19 -5.47 14.17
N PHE A 70 8.77 -6.09 15.19
CA PHE A 70 9.74 -7.16 15.02
C PHE A 70 9.05 -8.47 15.41
N GLU A 71 9.09 -9.50 14.57
CA GLU A 71 8.26 -10.69 14.76
C GLU A 71 8.48 -11.39 16.11
N ALA A 72 9.72 -11.42 16.63
CA ALA A 72 10.01 -11.96 17.95
C ALA A 72 9.38 -11.15 19.11
N GLU A 73 8.96 -9.92 18.85
CA GLU A 73 8.35 -8.96 19.77
C GLU A 73 6.93 -8.57 19.32
N ASN A 74 6.29 -9.38 18.47
CA ASN A 74 4.97 -9.08 17.93
C ASN A 74 3.87 -9.34 18.97
N TYR A 75 3.48 -8.29 19.68
CA TYR A 75 2.53 -8.36 20.81
C TYR A 75 1.05 -8.49 20.39
N SER A 76 0.71 -8.40 19.10
CA SER A 76 -0.69 -8.38 18.65
C SER A 76 -0.91 -9.09 17.30
N GLY A 77 -1.15 -10.39 17.33
CA GLY A 77 -1.97 -11.10 16.33
C GLY A 77 -1.49 -11.13 14.87
N ALA A 78 -0.30 -10.64 14.56
CA ALA A 78 0.26 -10.70 13.21
C ALA A 78 1.12 -11.97 13.01
N GLU A 79 0.52 -13.15 13.28
CA GLU A 79 1.15 -14.48 13.19
C GLU A 79 1.71 -14.81 11.79
N ALA A 80 1.38 -14.01 10.78
CA ALA A 80 1.76 -14.22 9.39
C ALA A 80 3.06 -13.47 8.99
N LEU A 81 3.58 -12.57 9.83
CA LEU A 81 4.85 -11.88 9.55
C LEU A 81 6.06 -12.82 9.71
N THR A 82 7.11 -12.61 8.91
CA THR A 82 8.28 -13.50 8.93
C THR A 82 9.28 -13.10 10.03
N ALA A 83 9.72 -14.11 10.79
CA ALA A 83 10.77 -14.01 11.79
C ALA A 83 12.08 -13.44 11.25
N GLY A 84 12.75 -12.61 12.07
CA GLY A 84 14.05 -12.02 11.74
C GLY A 84 14.00 -10.76 10.86
N TYR A 85 12.80 -10.23 10.60
CA TYR A 85 12.60 -8.98 9.87
C TYR A 85 11.82 -7.96 10.68
N TYR A 86 12.06 -6.69 10.33
CA TYR A 86 11.28 -5.54 10.79
C TYR A 86 10.18 -5.24 9.79
N TRP A 87 9.03 -4.88 10.32
CA TRP A 87 7.81 -4.63 9.58
C TRP A 87 7.18 -3.32 10.01
N MET A 88 6.71 -2.56 9.04
CA MET A 88 5.91 -1.37 9.26
C MET A 88 4.52 -1.76 9.79
N PRO A 89 3.98 -1.03 10.78
CA PRO A 89 2.59 -1.16 11.18
C PRO A 89 1.61 -0.87 10.02
N GLY A 90 0.38 -1.36 10.12
CA GLY A 90 -0.58 -1.28 9.02
C GLY A 90 -1.11 0.13 8.77
N ASP A 91 -1.06 0.98 9.78
CA ASP A 91 -1.58 2.35 9.82
C ASP A 91 -0.60 3.40 9.27
N TYR A 92 0.42 2.95 8.56
CA TYR A 92 1.40 3.81 7.90
C TYR A 92 1.23 3.72 6.37
N ALA A 93 1.54 4.79 5.66
CA ALA A 93 1.80 4.71 4.22
C ALA A 93 3.15 4.02 3.98
N SER A 94 3.31 3.29 2.88
CA SER A 94 4.55 2.56 2.61
C SER A 94 5.74 3.52 2.56
N ALA A 95 6.79 3.22 3.32
CA ALA A 95 7.99 4.05 3.52
C ALA A 95 7.83 5.33 4.37
N ALA A 96 6.65 5.63 4.92
CA ALA A 96 6.44 6.76 5.82
C ALA A 96 7.21 6.59 7.15
N TYR A 97 7.67 7.70 7.73
CA TYR A 97 8.40 7.68 9.01
C TYR A 97 7.48 7.79 10.24
N THR A 98 6.22 8.17 10.06
CA THR A 98 5.16 8.22 11.08
C THR A 98 3.80 7.88 10.45
N TYR A 99 2.79 7.62 11.27
CA TYR A 99 1.43 7.29 10.83
C TYR A 99 0.65 8.54 10.36
N TRP A 100 -0.48 8.33 9.68
CA TRP A 100 -1.20 9.38 8.94
C TRP A 100 -1.83 10.50 9.79
N ASN A 101 -1.89 10.36 11.12
CA ASN A 101 -2.47 11.31 12.06
C ASN A 101 -1.58 11.59 13.28
N ASP A 102 -0.28 11.65 13.07
CA ASP A 102 0.67 12.02 14.11
C ASP A 102 0.63 13.52 14.43
N LEU A 103 -0.15 13.88 15.45
CA LEU A 103 -0.29 15.28 15.89
C LEU A 103 1.00 15.88 16.46
N ASP A 104 2.01 15.06 16.73
CA ASP A 104 3.33 15.53 17.15
C ASP A 104 4.28 15.76 15.94
N ASP A 105 3.88 15.41 14.72
CA ASP A 105 4.57 15.74 13.47
C ASP A 105 4.25 17.20 13.08
N LEU A 106 5.14 18.09 13.52
CA LEU A 106 4.99 19.54 13.36
C LEU A 106 5.69 20.05 12.11
N ASP A 107 5.02 20.93 11.39
CA ASP A 107 5.59 21.66 10.26
C ASP A 107 6.72 22.62 10.70
N SER A 108 7.33 23.29 9.72
CA SER A 108 8.39 24.30 9.96
C SER A 108 8.01 25.46 10.89
N ASN A 109 6.72 25.66 11.16
CA ASN A 109 6.19 26.69 12.06
C ASN A 109 5.79 26.12 13.43
N GLY A 110 5.99 24.82 13.67
CA GLY A 110 5.60 24.14 14.90
C GLY A 110 4.11 23.82 14.96
N VAL A 111 3.42 23.73 13.82
CA VAL A 111 1.99 23.42 13.73
C VAL A 111 1.82 21.99 13.22
N PRO A 112 0.99 21.15 13.88
CA PRO A 112 0.70 19.81 13.37
C PRO A 112 0.12 19.88 11.96
N ASP A 113 0.69 19.12 11.03
CA ASP A 113 0.19 19.09 9.65
C ASP A 113 -0.25 17.70 9.18
N ASN A 114 0.19 16.63 9.86
CA ASN A 114 -0.04 15.21 9.56
C ASN A 114 0.09 14.85 8.07
N LYS A 115 0.93 15.57 7.32
CA LYS A 115 1.10 15.32 5.88
C LYS A 115 2.54 15.14 5.48
N ASP A 116 3.51 15.60 6.27
CA ASP A 116 4.93 15.58 5.88
C ASP A 116 5.42 14.16 5.56
N ALA A 117 5.13 13.17 6.40
CA ALA A 117 5.47 11.78 6.11
C ALA A 117 4.80 11.24 4.84
N SER A 118 3.51 11.53 4.64
CA SER A 118 2.76 11.08 3.44
C SER A 118 3.22 11.80 2.18
N ASP A 119 3.61 13.07 2.26
CA ASP A 119 4.08 13.89 1.15
C ASP A 119 5.40 13.38 0.55
N LEU A 120 6.22 12.71 1.37
CA LEU A 120 7.47 12.10 0.92
C LEU A 120 7.28 10.82 0.11
N VAL A 121 6.15 10.13 0.26
CA VAL A 121 6.00 8.73 -0.20
C VAL A 121 4.76 8.48 -1.06
N ALA A 122 3.75 9.35 -1.00
CA ALA A 122 2.47 9.12 -1.66
C ALA A 122 1.91 10.34 -2.41
N VAL A 123 1.20 10.03 -3.50
CA VAL A 123 0.42 10.99 -4.29
C VAL A 123 -1.04 10.84 -3.87
N TYR A 124 -1.62 11.88 -3.28
CA TYR A 124 -2.95 11.84 -2.66
C TYR A 124 -3.52 13.26 -2.55
N ASN A 125 -4.80 13.44 -2.20
CA ASN A 125 -5.46 14.74 -2.29
C ASN A 125 -5.80 15.39 -0.94
N LYS A 126 -6.09 14.59 0.10
CA LYS A 126 -6.54 15.13 1.39
C LYS A 126 -5.69 14.60 2.54
N TYR A 127 -5.43 15.45 3.51
CA TYR A 127 -4.72 15.07 4.73
C TYR A 127 -5.54 15.46 5.94
N VAL A 128 -5.23 14.88 7.10
CA VAL A 128 -5.85 15.28 8.35
C VAL A 128 -5.10 16.47 8.90
N ASN A 129 -5.77 17.60 9.05
CA ASN A 129 -5.12 18.82 9.53
C ASN A 129 -5.47 19.14 10.98
N ASP A 130 -6.54 18.56 11.50
CA ASP A 130 -6.98 18.74 12.89
C ASP A 130 -7.98 17.64 13.29
N PHE A 131 -8.39 17.62 14.54
CA PHE A 131 -9.52 16.85 15.04
C PHE A 131 -10.55 17.77 15.69
N ASP A 132 -11.83 17.52 15.45
CA ASP A 132 -12.88 18.27 16.16
C ASP A 132 -12.93 17.89 17.65
N ALA A 133 -13.74 18.61 18.43
CA ALA A 133 -13.90 18.35 19.87
C ALA A 133 -14.46 16.95 20.21
N SER A 134 -14.96 16.21 19.22
CA SER A 134 -15.45 14.83 19.34
C SER A 134 -14.46 13.80 18.79
N MET A 135 -13.21 14.21 18.49
CA MET A 135 -12.17 13.39 17.88
C MET A 135 -12.48 12.88 16.46
N ASN A 136 -13.33 13.58 15.71
CA ASN A 136 -13.47 13.29 14.28
C ASN A 136 -12.36 13.99 13.48
N PRO A 137 -11.73 13.32 12.50
CA PRO A 137 -10.72 13.94 11.67
C PRO A 137 -11.31 15.07 10.83
N MET A 138 -10.63 16.22 10.85
CA MET A 138 -10.88 17.33 9.95
C MET A 138 -9.86 17.27 8.82
N PHE A 139 -10.32 17.54 7.59
CA PHE A 139 -9.49 17.34 6.40
C PHE A 139 -9.06 18.64 5.73
N GLY A 140 -7.75 18.77 5.52
CA GLY A 140 -7.14 19.73 4.61
C GLY A 140 -7.08 19.21 3.18
N VAL A 141 -6.92 20.13 2.22
CA VAL A 141 -6.75 19.80 0.80
C VAL A 141 -5.31 20.07 0.40
N LYS A 142 -4.60 19.03 -0.05
CA LYS A 142 -3.25 19.13 -0.61
C LYS A 142 -3.26 19.77 -2.00
N GLY A 143 -4.34 19.54 -2.76
CA GLY A 143 -4.53 20.12 -4.09
C GLY A 143 -4.03 19.25 -5.24
N THR A 144 -3.80 17.97 -5.00
CA THR A 144 -3.49 16.99 -6.07
C THR A 144 -4.73 16.78 -6.94
N THR A 145 -4.59 16.96 -8.25
CA THR A 145 -5.72 16.88 -9.19
C THR A 145 -5.62 15.71 -10.17
N ASP A 146 -4.51 14.97 -10.15
CA ASP A 146 -4.26 13.85 -11.05
C ASP A 146 -3.16 12.95 -10.46
N THR A 147 -2.96 11.80 -11.10
CA THR A 147 -1.79 10.94 -10.99
C THR A 147 -0.48 11.70 -11.25
N SER A 148 0.63 11.11 -10.81
CA SER A 148 1.99 11.61 -11.08
C SER A 148 2.83 10.57 -11.82
N PRO A 149 3.92 10.98 -12.50
CA PRO A 149 4.87 10.03 -13.08
C PRO A 149 5.32 9.00 -12.04
N VAL A 150 5.33 7.72 -12.41
CA VAL A 150 5.79 6.64 -11.52
C VAL A 150 7.16 6.95 -10.93
N LYS A 151 7.41 6.53 -9.68
CA LYS A 151 8.68 6.78 -8.99
C LYS A 151 8.98 8.28 -8.78
N SER A 152 7.97 9.14 -8.69
CA SER A 152 8.17 10.57 -8.39
C SER A 152 8.51 10.85 -6.93
N LEU A 153 8.16 9.94 -6.03
CA LEU A 153 8.35 10.04 -4.58
C LEU A 153 9.25 8.91 -4.07
N ASN A 154 9.49 8.86 -2.76
CA ASN A 154 10.37 7.86 -2.16
C ASN A 154 9.77 6.46 -2.26
N GLY A 155 10.65 5.46 -2.40
CA GLY A 155 10.28 4.06 -2.39
C GLY A 155 10.55 3.41 -1.03
N ASN A 156 9.96 2.25 -0.79
CA ASN A 156 10.17 1.48 0.43
C ASN A 156 11.51 0.73 0.45
N ALA A 157 11.75 -0.07 1.50
CA ALA A 157 13.03 -0.77 1.69
C ALA A 157 13.34 -1.81 0.59
N LEU A 158 12.36 -2.23 -0.20
CA LEU A 158 12.54 -3.10 -1.37
C LEU A 158 12.81 -2.31 -2.67
N GLY A 159 12.75 -0.98 -2.62
CA GLY A 159 12.80 -0.13 -3.80
C GLY A 159 11.50 -0.17 -4.61
N LEU A 160 10.37 -0.47 -3.97
CA LEU A 160 9.04 -0.37 -4.57
C LEU A 160 8.49 1.04 -4.34
N TYR A 161 7.84 1.59 -5.35
CA TYR A 161 7.31 2.95 -5.39
C TYR A 161 5.81 2.91 -5.64
N ASP A 162 5.12 4.00 -5.29
CA ASP A 162 3.68 4.13 -5.55
C ASP A 162 2.85 3.00 -4.88
N MET A 163 3.37 2.42 -3.79
CA MET A 163 2.65 1.45 -2.95
C MET A 163 1.57 2.14 -2.11
N SER A 164 1.63 3.46 -1.97
CA SER A 164 0.59 4.27 -1.34
C SER A 164 0.25 5.44 -2.27
N GLY A 165 -1.01 5.56 -2.66
CA GLY A 165 -1.52 6.62 -3.53
C GLY A 165 -1.16 6.44 -5.00
N ASN A 166 -1.22 7.54 -5.75
CA ASN A 166 -1.09 7.62 -7.20
C ASN A 166 -2.22 6.88 -7.93
N ALA A 167 -2.23 5.55 -7.89
CA ALA A 167 -3.31 4.73 -8.44
C ALA A 167 -3.49 3.45 -7.63
N GLY A 168 -4.74 3.12 -7.32
CA GLY A 168 -5.07 1.88 -6.64
C GLY A 168 -4.62 0.65 -7.44
N GLN A 169 -4.16 -0.38 -6.73
CA GLN A 169 -3.57 -1.57 -7.33
C GLN A 169 -4.50 -2.79 -7.17
N TRP A 170 -4.89 -3.39 -8.28
CA TRP A 170 -5.67 -4.62 -8.28
C TRP A 170 -4.88 -5.81 -7.73
N SER A 171 -5.51 -6.63 -6.91
CA SER A 171 -4.98 -7.91 -6.42
C SER A 171 -5.75 -9.11 -6.96
N SER A 172 -5.19 -10.32 -6.87
CA SER A 172 -5.92 -11.55 -7.20
C SER A 172 -6.81 -12.07 -6.06
N THR A 173 -6.75 -11.46 -4.88
CA THR A 173 -7.58 -11.84 -3.73
C THR A 173 -9.03 -11.42 -3.96
N GLN A 174 -9.97 -12.35 -3.76
CA GLN A 174 -11.41 -12.09 -3.84
C GLN A 174 -11.93 -11.62 -2.49
N SER A 175 -12.77 -10.58 -2.50
CA SER A 175 -13.49 -10.12 -1.31
C SER A 175 -14.49 -11.15 -0.81
N GLU A 176 -14.55 -11.39 0.51
CA GLU A 176 -15.49 -12.33 1.10
C GLU A 176 -16.95 -11.96 0.76
N GLY A 177 -17.69 -12.88 0.15
CA GLY A 177 -19.12 -12.72 -0.15
C GLY A 177 -19.46 -12.05 -1.48
N GLU A 178 -18.48 -11.55 -2.22
CA GLU A 178 -18.67 -10.94 -3.54
C GLU A 178 -17.90 -11.73 -4.61
N SER A 179 -18.61 -12.25 -5.61
CA SER A 179 -18.04 -13.11 -6.65
C SER A 179 -17.29 -12.38 -7.75
N THR A 180 -17.06 -11.05 -7.62
CA THR A 180 -16.70 -10.21 -8.77
C THR A 180 -15.69 -9.08 -8.52
N PHE A 181 -15.20 -8.86 -7.28
CA PHE A 181 -14.23 -7.80 -7.01
C PHE A 181 -12.88 -8.33 -6.53
N SER A 182 -11.84 -7.99 -7.28
CA SER A 182 -10.44 -7.98 -6.83
C SER A 182 -10.24 -6.81 -5.87
N HIS A 183 -9.59 -7.01 -4.70
CA HIS A 183 -9.28 -5.89 -3.81
C HIS A 183 -8.41 -4.85 -4.50
N VAL A 184 -8.73 -3.58 -4.30
CA VAL A 184 -7.90 -2.43 -4.70
C VAL A 184 -7.10 -2.00 -3.48
N LEU A 185 -5.78 -1.93 -3.64
CA LEU A 185 -4.84 -1.70 -2.53
C LEU A 185 -4.10 -0.37 -2.70
N GLY A 186 -3.68 0.21 -1.57
CA GLY A 186 -2.79 1.38 -1.52
C GLY A 186 -3.45 2.74 -1.78
N GLY A 187 -4.68 2.77 -2.27
CA GLY A 187 -5.40 4.00 -2.63
C GLY A 187 -4.84 4.71 -3.88
N ASP A 188 -5.44 5.83 -4.24
CA ASP A 188 -5.12 6.62 -5.42
C ASP A 188 -4.85 8.11 -5.11
N TRP A 189 -4.61 8.90 -6.16
CA TRP A 189 -4.32 10.33 -6.05
C TRP A 189 -5.45 11.17 -5.44
N PHE A 190 -6.71 10.72 -5.49
CA PHE A 190 -7.88 11.45 -4.99
C PHE A 190 -8.19 11.14 -3.52
N ASN A 191 -7.64 10.06 -3.01
CA ASN A 191 -7.83 9.59 -1.65
C ASN A 191 -7.25 10.55 -0.57
N THR A 192 -7.64 10.25 0.66
CA THR A 192 -7.12 10.88 1.87
C THR A 192 -5.95 10.08 2.41
N CYS A 193 -4.99 10.70 3.12
CA CYS A 193 -3.89 10.00 3.81
C CYS A 193 -4.34 8.79 4.65
N TYR A 194 -5.55 8.85 5.23
CA TYR A 194 -6.19 7.74 5.91
C TYR A 194 -6.28 6.45 5.07
N THR A 195 -6.62 6.51 3.78
CA THR A 195 -6.77 5.29 2.97
C THR A 195 -5.48 4.86 2.27
N LEU A 196 -4.36 5.53 2.58
CA LEU A 196 -3.02 5.19 2.07
C LEU A 196 -2.28 4.17 2.96
N GLN A 197 -2.89 3.86 4.10
CA GLN A 197 -2.42 2.87 5.07
C GLN A 197 -2.22 1.51 4.41
N VAL A 198 -1.06 0.88 4.60
CA VAL A 198 -0.73 -0.40 3.96
C VAL A 198 -1.55 -1.59 4.47
N GLY A 199 -2.17 -1.46 5.65
CA GLY A 199 -3.13 -2.42 6.19
C GLY A 199 -4.60 -2.07 5.93
N TYR A 200 -4.88 -1.00 5.17
CA TYR A 200 -6.24 -0.65 4.78
C TYR A 200 -6.63 -1.36 3.48
N VAL A 201 -7.81 -1.96 3.47
CA VAL A 201 -8.36 -2.69 2.34
C VAL A 201 -9.74 -2.11 2.03
N GLU A 202 -9.93 -1.61 0.80
CA GLU A 202 -11.22 -1.11 0.28
C GLU A 202 -12.11 -2.25 -0.27
#